data_AF-A0A1A8NBH5-F1
#
_entry.id   AF-A0A1A8NBH5-F1
#
_cell.length_a   1.000
_cell.length_b   1.000
_cell.length_c   1.000
_cell.angle_alpha   90.00
_cell.angle_beta   90.00
_cell.angle_gamma   90.00
#
_symmetry.space_group_name_H-M   'P 1'
#
loop_
_entity.id
_entity.type
_entity.pdbx_description
1 polymer ?
#
loop_
_entity_poly.entity_id
_entity_poly.type
_entity_poly.pdbx_seq_one_letter_code
_entity_poly.pdbx_strand_id
1 'polypeptide(L)'
;GGQTKDNGDLSSQTQCSTPLSADGEEFVSVLTELLFELHVAATPDKLNKARMRAHEWVNKVEQPVTTDTVVRETQDKPGGEDSPGESQEEKKDGEERQERKEDKKAKESDARSVEAVYMSSVGSLAEVTARSIEQLHKVAELILHGQDLEKPARDQAQILTRLTCAMCTEVDCLCKSFSDALLLVGAQRKAEELNPLVDGVLQEGTNSTNYIHNAFQLLLPVLQMSHIQSQRCRPAEEAAAPLQH
;
A
#
# COMPACT_ATOMS: atom_id res chain seq x y z
N GLY A 1 39.28 30.98 -18.88
CA GLY A 1 39.09 29.92 -17.87
C GLY A 1 37.63 29.92 -17.51
N GLY A 2 36.96 28.77 -17.67
CA GLY A 2 35.51 28.67 -17.72
C GLY A 2 34.79 28.95 -16.40
N GLN A 3 33.58 29.49 -16.52
CA GLN A 3 32.54 29.40 -15.50
C GLN A 3 31.77 28.11 -15.74
N THR A 4 31.95 27.13 -14.87
CA THR A 4 31.09 25.96 -14.78
C THR A 4 30.03 26.21 -13.70
N LYS A 5 28.79 26.05 -14.14
CA LYS A 5 27.54 26.02 -13.36
C LYS A 5 27.70 25.14 -12.11
N ASP A 6 27.32 25.70 -10.96
CA ASP A 6 26.89 24.90 -9.82
C ASP A 6 25.36 24.86 -9.86
N ASN A 7 24.81 23.89 -10.59
CA ASN A 7 23.42 23.50 -10.42
C ASN A 7 23.39 22.67 -9.13
N GLY A 8 23.10 23.33 -8.02
CA GLY A 8 22.86 22.69 -6.75
C GLY A 8 21.80 21.61 -6.91
N ASP A 9 22.20 20.38 -6.64
CA ASP A 9 21.41 19.17 -6.72
C ASP A 9 20.21 19.24 -5.76
N LEU A 10 19.04 19.57 -6.31
CA LEU A 10 17.75 19.57 -5.62
C LEU A 10 17.30 18.14 -5.22
N SER A 11 18.02 17.10 -5.64
CA SER A 11 17.72 15.71 -5.28
C SER A 11 18.15 15.35 -3.86
N SER A 12 19.01 16.14 -3.23
CA SER A 12 19.58 15.82 -1.91
C SER A 12 18.69 16.21 -0.71
N GLN A 13 17.53 16.85 -0.93
CA GLN A 13 16.66 17.38 0.14
C GLN A 13 15.35 16.61 0.34
N THR A 14 15.20 15.40 -0.21
CA THR A 14 14.01 14.54 -0.02
C THR A 14 14.27 13.33 0.87
N GLN A 15 15.20 13.42 1.82
CA GLN A 15 15.31 12.40 2.86
C GLN A 15 14.22 12.64 3.92
N CYS A 16 13.07 11.98 3.72
CA CYS A 16 12.06 11.81 4.75
C CYS A 16 12.56 10.72 5.70
N SER A 17 13.35 11.09 6.72
CA SER A 17 14.03 10.15 7.62
C SER A 17 13.16 9.61 8.76
N THR A 18 11.83 9.61 8.64
CA THR A 18 10.97 8.95 9.64
C THR A 18 10.68 7.53 9.14
N PRO A 19 11.26 6.48 9.74
CA PRO A 19 10.90 5.11 9.39
C PRO A 19 9.46 4.88 9.82
N LEU A 20 8.57 4.62 8.85
CA LEU A 20 7.23 4.16 9.15
C LEU A 20 7.31 2.73 9.73
N SER A 21 6.55 2.47 10.80
CA SER A 21 6.39 1.14 11.39
C SER A 21 5.87 0.14 10.34
N ALA A 22 6.38 -1.09 10.40
CA ALA A 22 5.99 -2.19 9.52
C ALA A 22 4.50 -2.60 9.67
N ASP A 23 3.85 -2.20 10.77
CA ASP A 23 2.43 -2.46 11.01
C ASP A 23 1.47 -1.57 10.20
N GLY A 24 1.98 -0.49 9.61
CA GLY A 24 1.20 0.37 8.74
C GLY A 24 0.10 1.21 9.43
N GLU A 25 -0.09 1.17 10.75
CA GLU A 25 -1.04 2.08 11.43
C GLU A 25 -0.52 3.53 11.41
N GLU A 26 0.80 3.68 11.43
CA GLU A 26 1.48 4.96 11.30
C GLU A 26 1.21 5.62 9.93
N PHE A 27 1.17 4.82 8.85
CA PHE A 27 0.97 5.33 7.48
C PHE A 27 -0.32 6.14 7.33
N VAL A 28 -1.45 5.57 7.76
CA VAL A 28 -2.77 6.21 7.60
C VAL A 28 -2.85 7.47 8.45
N SER A 29 -2.30 7.41 9.67
CA SER A 29 -2.24 8.54 10.58
C SER A 29 -1.44 9.69 9.98
N VAL A 30 -0.24 9.40 9.47
CA VAL A 30 0.63 10.38 8.79
C VAL A 30 -0.05 10.99 7.56
N LEU A 31 -0.65 10.17 6.68
CA LEU A 31 -1.36 10.68 5.51
C LEU A 31 -2.54 11.57 5.88
N THR A 32 -3.31 11.15 6.88
CA THR A 32 -4.47 11.90 7.35
C THR A 32 -4.04 13.23 7.95
N GLU A 33 -3.00 13.24 8.79
CA GLU A 33 -2.42 14.46 9.36
C GLU A 33 -1.91 15.40 8.26
N LEU A 34 -1.20 14.89 7.26
CA LEU A 34 -0.71 15.70 6.14
C LEU A 34 -1.84 16.30 5.29
N LEU A 35 -2.93 15.56 5.06
CA LEU A 35 -4.09 16.05 4.31
C LEU A 35 -4.86 17.12 5.10
N PHE A 36 -4.98 16.95 6.42
CA PHE A 36 -5.49 17.99 7.32
C PHE A 36 -4.58 19.21 7.33
N GLU A 37 -3.26 19.00 7.45
CA GLU A 37 -2.26 20.06 7.43
C GLU A 37 -2.31 20.82 6.10
N LEU A 38 -2.59 20.15 4.97
CA LEU A 38 -2.75 20.78 3.66
C LEU A 38 -4.08 21.57 3.52
N HIS A 39 -5.01 21.41 4.46
CA HIS A 39 -6.36 21.99 4.46
C HIS A 39 -7.19 21.60 3.23
N VAL A 40 -7.07 20.35 2.80
CA VAL A 40 -7.89 19.80 1.71
C VAL A 40 -8.90 18.80 2.27
N ALA A 41 -10.14 18.88 1.78
CA ALA A 41 -11.20 17.93 2.14
C ALA A 41 -11.02 16.58 1.41
N ALA A 42 -9.96 15.84 1.75
CA ALA A 42 -9.65 14.53 1.20
C ALA A 42 -9.25 13.55 2.31
N THR A 43 -9.59 12.27 2.10
CA THR A 43 -9.22 11.16 2.99
C THR A 43 -8.44 10.11 2.19
N PRO A 44 -7.50 9.37 2.80
CA PRO A 44 -6.71 8.35 2.12
C PRO A 44 -7.43 7.00 2.01
N ASP A 45 -8.75 6.93 2.18
CA ASP A 45 -9.50 5.68 2.40
C ASP A 45 -9.28 4.63 1.32
N LYS A 46 -9.28 5.04 0.05
CA LYS A 46 -9.08 4.13 -1.10
C LYS A 46 -7.66 3.56 -1.12
N LEU A 47 -6.66 4.41 -0.85
CA LEU A 47 -5.26 4.01 -0.75
C LEU A 47 -5.05 3.07 0.43
N ASN A 48 -5.59 3.41 1.60
CA ASN A 48 -5.52 2.57 2.78
C ASN A 48 -6.18 1.21 2.52
N LYS A 49 -7.32 1.16 1.83
CA LYS A 49 -7.99 -0.10 1.50
C LYS A 49 -7.16 -0.98 0.57
N ALA A 50 -6.50 -0.43 -0.44
CA ALA A 50 -5.61 -1.20 -1.33
C ALA A 50 -4.42 -1.76 -0.55
N ARG A 51 -3.78 -0.91 0.23
CA ARG A 51 -2.65 -1.23 1.09
C ARG A 51 -2.97 -2.32 2.14
N MET A 52 -4.10 -2.19 2.84
CA MET A 52 -4.55 -3.20 3.81
C MET A 52 -4.74 -4.56 3.16
N ARG A 53 -5.33 -4.62 1.96
CA ARG A 53 -5.47 -5.90 1.23
C ARG A 53 -4.12 -6.50 0.87
N ALA A 54 -3.14 -5.68 0.50
CA ALA A 54 -1.79 -6.14 0.19
C ALA A 54 -1.11 -6.77 1.42
N HIS A 55 -1.13 -6.09 2.57
CA HIS A 55 -0.60 -6.61 3.84
C HIS A 55 -1.37 -7.85 4.35
N GLU A 56 -2.70 -7.83 4.28
CA GLU A 56 -3.52 -9.00 4.61
C GLU A 56 -3.18 -10.22 3.76
N TRP A 57 -2.85 -9.99 2.48
CA TRP A 57 -2.44 -11.06 1.60
C TRP A 57 -1.07 -11.62 1.99
N VAL A 58 -0.08 -10.77 2.29
CA VAL A 58 1.25 -11.20 2.80
C VAL A 58 1.08 -12.03 4.06
N ASN A 59 0.31 -11.53 5.03
CA ASN A 59 0.05 -12.23 6.29
C ASN A 59 -0.61 -13.61 6.10
N LYS A 60 -1.39 -13.82 5.03
CA LYS A 60 -1.97 -15.14 4.71
C LYS A 60 -0.95 -16.10 4.13
N VAL A 61 0.02 -15.59 3.38
CA VAL A 61 1.08 -16.40 2.77
C VAL A 61 2.12 -16.79 3.83
N GLU A 62 2.47 -15.88 4.72
CA GLU A 62 3.46 -16.11 5.78
C GLU A 62 2.97 -17.01 6.92
N GLN A 63 1.65 -17.13 7.10
CA GLN A 63 1.10 -18.01 8.13
C GLN A 63 1.49 -19.49 7.88
N PRO A 64 2.12 -20.16 8.86
CA PRO A 64 2.42 -21.59 8.74
C PRO A 64 1.09 -22.36 8.61
N VAL A 65 1.02 -23.32 7.68
CA VAL A 65 -0.12 -24.24 7.61
C VAL A 65 -0.18 -24.97 8.95
N THR A 66 -1.14 -24.63 9.80
CA THR A 66 -1.38 -25.40 11.01
C THR A 66 -1.92 -26.76 10.58
N THR A 67 -1.07 -27.78 10.65
CA THR A 67 -1.43 -29.20 10.54
C THR A 67 -2.20 -29.65 11.77
N ASP A 68 -3.27 -28.94 12.15
CA ASP A 68 -4.00 -29.20 13.39
C ASP A 68 -5.36 -29.87 13.14
N THR A 69 -5.38 -30.88 12.26
CA THR A 69 -6.55 -31.77 12.09
C THR A 69 -6.22 -33.25 11.87
N VAL A 70 -4.99 -33.70 12.13
CA VAL A 70 -4.65 -35.15 12.00
C VAL A 70 -3.85 -35.67 13.20
N VAL A 71 -4.21 -35.32 14.43
CA VAL A 71 -3.88 -36.16 15.60
C VAL A 71 -5.00 -36.04 16.64
N ARG A 72 -6.20 -36.53 16.31
CA ARG A 72 -7.18 -36.81 17.37
C ARG A 72 -8.10 -37.98 17.08
N GLU A 73 -7.62 -39.04 16.43
CA GLU A 73 -8.32 -40.33 16.43
C GLU A 73 -7.33 -41.50 16.36
N THR A 74 -6.59 -41.77 17.44
CA THR A 74 -6.08 -43.13 17.74
C THR A 74 -5.61 -43.22 19.19
N GLN A 75 -6.56 -43.47 20.11
CA GLN A 75 -6.47 -44.10 21.45
C GLN A 75 -7.84 -43.81 22.10
N ASP A 76 -8.70 -44.74 22.51
CA ASP A 76 -8.53 -46.09 23.01
C ASP A 76 -9.82 -46.90 22.79
N LYS A 77 -9.70 -48.19 22.48
CA LYS A 77 -10.61 -49.21 22.99
C LYS A 77 -9.84 -50.52 23.22
N PRO A 78 -9.92 -51.07 24.44
CA PRO A 78 -9.96 -52.51 24.60
C PRO A 78 -11.27 -52.96 25.28
N GLY A 79 -11.92 -53.93 24.64
CA GLY A 79 -12.57 -55.08 25.28
C GLY A 79 -13.91 -54.89 26.02
N GLY A 80 -14.89 -55.74 25.65
CA GLY A 80 -15.97 -56.14 26.55
C GLY A 80 -17.36 -56.15 25.91
N GLU A 81 -17.93 -57.35 25.76
CA GLU A 81 -19.18 -57.71 25.10
C GLU A 81 -20.43 -57.27 25.88
N ASP A 82 -21.49 -56.81 25.20
CA ASP A 82 -22.82 -57.44 25.18
C ASP A 82 -23.77 -56.79 24.16
N SER A 83 -24.75 -57.57 23.69
CA SER A 83 -25.53 -57.45 22.45
C SER A 83 -26.87 -56.65 22.61
N PRO A 84 -27.85 -56.67 21.67
CA PRO A 84 -28.03 -55.76 20.52
C PRO A 84 -29.32 -54.90 20.58
N GLY A 85 -29.38 -53.82 19.78
CA GLY A 85 -30.62 -53.05 19.56
C GLY A 85 -30.51 -52.13 18.34
N GLU A 86 -31.39 -52.36 17.37
CA GLU A 86 -31.44 -51.78 16.02
C GLU A 86 -31.67 -50.26 15.99
N SER A 87 -31.03 -49.56 15.04
CA SER A 87 -31.67 -48.64 14.08
C SER A 87 -30.63 -48.09 13.10
N GLN A 88 -30.90 -48.30 11.81
CA GLN A 88 -30.19 -47.72 10.68
C GLN A 88 -30.52 -46.22 10.51
N GLU A 89 -29.76 -45.57 9.61
CA GLU A 89 -29.84 -44.16 9.17
C GLU A 89 -29.14 -43.22 10.16
N GLU A 90 -27.98 -42.62 9.88
CA GLU A 90 -27.67 -41.73 8.76
C GLU A 90 -26.20 -41.87 8.33
N LYS A 91 -25.94 -42.30 7.09
CA LYS A 91 -24.64 -42.17 6.42
C LYS A 91 -24.82 -41.26 5.20
N LYS A 92 -24.81 -39.94 5.39
CA LYS A 92 -24.75 -39.01 4.26
C LYS A 92 -24.30 -37.58 4.58
N ASP A 93 -23.37 -37.40 5.52
CA ASP A 93 -22.87 -36.05 5.87
C ASP A 93 -21.33 -35.97 6.01
N GLY A 94 -20.64 -37.06 5.62
CA GLY A 94 -19.17 -37.15 5.67
C GLY A 94 -18.47 -36.70 4.38
N GLU A 95 -19.03 -37.04 3.21
CA GLU A 95 -18.39 -36.81 1.91
C GLU A 95 -18.41 -35.32 1.51
N GLU A 96 -19.53 -34.60 1.69
CA GLU A 96 -19.61 -33.16 1.38
C GLU A 96 -18.65 -32.32 2.22
N ARG A 97 -18.40 -32.73 3.47
CA ARG A 97 -17.51 -32.02 4.41
C ARG A 97 -16.04 -32.28 4.11
N GLN A 98 -15.73 -33.38 3.44
CA GLN A 98 -14.39 -33.81 3.05
C GLN A 98 -14.02 -33.22 1.67
N GLU A 99 -14.94 -33.23 0.69
CA GLU A 99 -14.78 -32.51 -0.59
C GLU A 99 -14.57 -31.00 -0.35
N ARG A 100 -15.36 -30.35 0.52
CA ARG A 100 -15.18 -28.91 0.84
C ARG A 100 -13.85 -28.57 1.51
N LYS A 101 -13.22 -29.54 2.17
CA LYS A 101 -11.89 -29.39 2.81
C LYS A 101 -10.77 -29.65 1.81
N GLU A 102 -10.92 -30.64 0.93
CA GLU A 102 -9.97 -30.91 -0.15
C GLU A 102 -9.96 -29.79 -1.20
N ASP A 103 -11.13 -29.27 -1.58
CA ASP A 103 -11.24 -28.11 -2.47
C ASP A 103 -10.58 -26.87 -1.87
N LYS A 104 -10.76 -26.62 -0.57
CA LYS A 104 -10.08 -25.51 0.12
C LYS A 104 -8.57 -25.71 0.15
N LYS A 105 -8.09 -26.91 0.45
CA LYS A 105 -6.65 -27.23 0.53
C LYS A 105 -5.97 -27.17 -0.85
N ALA A 106 -6.64 -27.63 -1.91
CA ALA A 106 -6.15 -27.55 -3.27
C ALA A 106 -6.09 -26.09 -3.75
N LYS A 107 -7.13 -25.29 -3.45
CA LYS A 107 -7.19 -23.86 -3.80
C LYS A 107 -6.19 -23.01 -3.01
N GLU A 108 -5.88 -23.40 -1.77
CA GLU A 108 -4.87 -22.76 -0.93
C GLU A 108 -3.44 -23.13 -1.35
N SER A 109 -3.24 -24.37 -1.82
CA SER A 109 -1.97 -24.82 -2.44
C SER A 109 -1.65 -24.07 -3.73
N ASP A 110 -2.67 -23.81 -4.57
CA ASP A 110 -2.50 -23.08 -5.83
C ASP A 110 -2.25 -21.58 -5.59
N ALA A 111 -2.94 -20.99 -4.61
CA ALA A 111 -2.74 -19.61 -4.18
C ALA A 111 -1.36 -19.34 -3.53
N ARG A 112 -0.67 -20.38 -3.04
CA ARG A 112 0.70 -20.32 -2.54
C ARG A 112 1.75 -20.83 -3.54
N SER A 113 1.41 -20.96 -4.83
CA SER A 113 2.46 -21.14 -5.83
C SER A 113 3.34 -19.88 -5.91
N VAL A 114 4.63 -20.05 -6.22
CA VAL A 114 5.57 -18.92 -6.34
C VAL A 114 5.10 -17.94 -7.41
N GLU A 115 4.50 -18.47 -8.48
CA GLU A 115 3.95 -17.72 -9.59
C GLU A 115 2.69 -16.92 -9.17
N ALA A 116 1.78 -17.51 -8.39
CA ALA A 116 0.63 -16.79 -7.84
C ALA A 116 1.06 -15.70 -6.85
N VAL A 117 2.11 -15.95 -6.07
CA VAL A 117 2.69 -14.98 -5.14
C VAL A 117 3.22 -13.79 -5.92
N TYR A 118 4.07 -14.04 -6.92
CA TYR A 118 4.63 -13.00 -7.78
C TYR A 118 3.54 -12.15 -8.46
N MET A 119 2.54 -12.78 -9.06
CA MET A 119 1.44 -12.07 -9.72
C MET A 119 0.61 -11.22 -8.75
N SER A 120 0.37 -11.73 -7.54
CA SER A 120 -0.33 -10.98 -6.49
C SER A 120 0.49 -9.79 -5.99
N SER A 121 1.81 -9.95 -5.87
CA SER A 121 2.74 -8.87 -5.50
C SER A 121 2.72 -7.74 -6.53
N VAL A 122 2.94 -8.05 -7.81
CA VAL A 122 2.92 -7.06 -8.90
C VAL A 122 1.55 -6.37 -8.99
N GLY A 123 0.46 -7.14 -8.93
CA GLY A 123 -0.89 -6.58 -8.97
C GLY A 123 -1.19 -5.65 -7.79
N SER A 124 -0.72 -5.99 -6.59
CA SER A 124 -0.91 -5.18 -5.38
C SER A 124 -0.10 -3.88 -5.43
N LEU A 125 1.16 -3.95 -5.88
CA LEU A 125 2.01 -2.76 -6.09
C LEU A 125 1.37 -1.81 -7.12
N ALA A 126 0.85 -2.35 -8.22
CA ALA A 126 0.14 -1.57 -9.23
C ALA A 126 -1.14 -0.93 -8.68
N GLU A 127 -1.96 -1.65 -7.88
CA GLU A 127 -3.16 -1.08 -7.26
C GLU A 127 -2.80 0.06 -6.30
N VAL A 128 -1.82 -0.15 -5.41
CA VAL A 128 -1.37 0.88 -4.44
C VAL A 128 -0.83 2.10 -5.19
N THR A 129 -0.02 1.90 -6.22
CA THR A 129 0.50 2.97 -7.07
C THR A 129 -0.62 3.77 -7.72
N ALA A 130 -1.60 3.10 -8.31
CA ALA A 130 -2.75 3.76 -8.92
C ALA A 130 -3.54 4.58 -7.89
N ARG A 131 -3.75 4.06 -6.67
CA ARG A 131 -4.42 4.79 -5.59
C ARG A 131 -3.62 5.97 -5.06
N SER A 132 -2.29 5.85 -4.99
CA SER A 132 -1.41 6.98 -4.62
C SER A 132 -1.49 8.09 -5.67
N ILE A 133 -1.50 7.75 -6.96
CA ILE A 133 -1.67 8.72 -8.05
C ILE A 133 -3.07 9.34 -8.04
N GLU A 134 -4.12 8.55 -7.73
CA GLU A 134 -5.48 9.05 -7.55
C GLU A 134 -5.56 10.05 -6.37
N GLN A 135 -4.86 9.77 -5.27
CA GLN A 135 -4.78 10.67 -4.11
C GLN A 135 -4.11 12.00 -4.49
N LEU A 136 -2.96 11.95 -5.18
CA LEU A 136 -2.28 13.17 -5.66
C LEU A 136 -3.15 13.97 -6.62
N HIS A 137 -3.85 13.30 -7.55
CA HIS A 137 -4.80 13.97 -8.44
C HIS A 137 -5.94 14.63 -7.68
N LYS A 138 -6.51 13.96 -6.66
CA LYS A 138 -7.60 14.53 -5.88
C LYS A 138 -7.14 15.77 -5.11
N VAL A 139 -5.94 15.71 -4.54
CA VAL A 139 -5.33 16.85 -3.86
C VAL A 139 -5.08 18.01 -4.85
N ALA A 140 -4.59 17.72 -6.06
CA ALA A 140 -4.38 18.72 -7.10
C ALA A 140 -5.69 19.43 -7.49
N GLU A 141 -6.76 18.67 -7.68
CA GLU A 141 -8.10 19.20 -7.97
C GLU A 141 -8.59 20.14 -6.86
N LEU A 142 -8.40 19.75 -5.59
CA LEU A 142 -8.81 20.55 -4.43
C LEU A 142 -7.98 21.83 -4.27
N ILE A 143 -6.69 21.79 -4.61
CA ILE A 143 -5.83 22.99 -4.59
C ILE A 143 -6.20 23.98 -5.70
N LEU A 144 -6.61 23.48 -6.88
CA LEU A 144 -6.93 24.33 -8.01
C LEU A 144 -8.33 24.95 -7.91
N HIS A 145 -9.30 24.21 -7.34
CA HIS A 145 -10.70 24.63 -7.29
C HIS A 145 -11.21 24.94 -5.87
N GLY A 146 -10.39 24.77 -4.84
CA GLY A 146 -10.75 25.10 -3.45
C GLY A 146 -11.05 26.58 -3.26
N GLN A 147 -11.99 26.91 -2.38
CA GLN A 147 -12.48 28.28 -2.22
C GLN A 147 -11.57 29.19 -1.40
N ASP A 148 -10.60 28.66 -0.64
CA ASP A 148 -9.61 29.45 0.11
C ASP A 148 -8.25 28.76 0.17
N LEU A 149 -7.20 29.49 -0.20
CA LEU A 149 -5.82 29.04 -0.05
C LEU A 149 -5.32 29.43 1.36
N GLU A 150 -5.52 28.55 2.34
CA GLU A 150 -5.14 28.84 3.74
C GLU A 150 -3.62 28.87 3.97
N LYS A 151 -2.85 28.22 3.09
CA LYS A 151 -1.39 28.11 3.21
C LYS A 151 -0.64 28.72 2.03
N PRO A 152 0.54 29.33 2.26
CA PRO A 152 1.46 29.70 1.20
C PRO A 152 1.82 28.50 0.30
N ALA A 153 2.00 28.75 -0.99
CA ALA A 153 2.35 27.70 -1.97
C ALA A 153 3.62 26.92 -1.60
N ARG A 154 4.57 27.57 -0.90
CA ARG A 154 5.78 26.91 -0.38
C ARG A 154 5.44 25.83 0.65
N ASP A 155 4.56 26.13 1.59
CA ASP A 155 4.18 25.22 2.66
C ASP A 155 3.37 24.05 2.08
N GLN A 156 2.46 24.35 1.14
CA GLN A 156 1.75 23.32 0.37
C GLN A 156 2.71 22.36 -0.35
N ALA A 157 3.75 22.90 -1.01
CA ALA A 157 4.76 22.10 -1.69
C ALA A 157 5.55 21.20 -0.72
N GLN A 158 5.88 21.70 0.48
CA GLN A 158 6.55 20.91 1.52
C GLN A 158 5.68 19.77 2.04
N ILE A 159 4.40 20.05 2.30
CA ILE A 159 3.44 19.03 2.76
C ILE A 159 3.23 17.97 1.68
N LEU A 160 3.06 18.37 0.41
CA LEU A 160 2.93 17.45 -0.72
C LEU A 160 4.19 16.59 -0.93
N THR A 161 5.37 17.15 -0.70
CA THR A 161 6.62 16.38 -0.74
C THR A 161 6.60 15.29 0.34
N ARG A 162 6.24 15.63 1.58
CA ARG A 162 6.10 14.66 2.70
C ARG A 162 5.03 13.59 2.39
N LEU A 163 3.90 14.00 1.83
CA LEU A 163 2.82 13.10 1.40
C LEU A 163 3.32 12.09 0.36
N THR A 164 4.04 12.58 -0.64
CA THR A 164 4.63 11.76 -1.71
C THR A 164 5.69 10.80 -1.15
N CYS A 165 6.55 11.28 -0.25
CA CYS A 165 7.53 10.44 0.43
C CYS A 165 6.87 9.31 1.23
N ALA A 166 5.84 9.61 2.03
CA ALA A 166 5.13 8.59 2.80
C ALA A 166 4.53 7.51 1.89
N MET A 167 3.94 7.89 0.75
CA MET A 167 3.42 6.94 -0.25
C MET A 167 4.53 6.08 -0.87
N CYS A 168 5.68 6.66 -1.22
CA CYS A 168 6.81 5.88 -1.74
C CYS A 168 7.40 4.92 -0.69
N THR A 169 7.53 5.37 0.56
CA THR A 169 8.03 4.52 1.66
C THR A 169 7.12 3.33 1.90
N GLU A 170 5.80 3.49 1.84
CA GLU A 170 4.87 2.36 1.97
C GLU A 170 5.00 1.37 0.81
N VAL A 171 5.21 1.85 -0.43
CA VAL A 171 5.50 0.99 -1.58
C VAL A 171 6.78 0.19 -1.35
N ASP A 172 7.85 0.82 -0.83
CA ASP A 172 9.09 0.13 -0.51
C ASP A 172 8.89 -0.92 0.59
N CYS A 173 8.07 -0.64 1.60
CA CYS A 173 7.71 -1.61 2.65
C CYS A 173 6.99 -2.82 2.06
N LEU A 174 5.94 -2.61 1.27
CA LEU A 174 5.21 -3.69 0.59
C LEU A 174 6.12 -4.51 -0.33
N CYS A 175 7.01 -3.85 -1.07
CA CYS A 175 7.96 -4.49 -1.96
C CYS A 175 8.89 -5.45 -1.21
N LYS A 176 9.37 -5.05 -0.02
CA LYS A 176 10.18 -5.92 0.86
C LYS A 176 9.37 -7.10 1.37
N SER A 177 8.16 -6.85 1.91
CA SER A 177 7.27 -7.90 2.39
C SER A 177 6.93 -8.94 1.30
N PHE A 178 6.69 -8.49 0.07
CA PHE A 178 6.47 -9.39 -1.07
C PHE A 178 7.73 -10.18 -1.47
N SER A 179 8.90 -9.54 -1.42
CA SER A 179 10.17 -10.22 -1.69
C SER A 179 10.44 -11.30 -0.64
N ASP A 180 10.21 -11.00 0.64
CA ASP A 180 10.34 -11.94 1.75
C ASP A 180 9.34 -13.10 1.62
N ALA A 181 8.09 -12.81 1.26
CA ALA A 181 7.07 -13.84 0.99
C ALA A 181 7.46 -14.76 -0.18
N LEU A 182 8.04 -14.21 -1.26
CA LEU A 182 8.57 -15.00 -2.38
C LEU A 182 9.73 -15.90 -1.94
N LEU A 183 10.66 -15.37 -1.14
CA LEU A 183 11.78 -16.14 -0.59
C LEU A 183 11.30 -17.26 0.33
N LEU A 184 10.27 -17.00 1.14
CA LEU A 184 9.68 -17.99 2.04
C LEU A 184 9.00 -19.13 1.27
N VAL A 185 8.11 -18.81 0.34
CA VAL A 185 7.37 -19.81 -0.46
C VAL A 185 8.30 -20.53 -1.44
N GLY A 186 9.28 -19.81 -1.98
CA GLY A 186 10.27 -20.29 -2.93
C GLY A 186 11.47 -20.99 -2.28
N ALA A 187 11.49 -21.25 -0.97
CA ALA A 187 12.67 -21.76 -0.28
C ALA A 187 13.24 -23.07 -0.85
N GLN A 188 12.41 -23.88 -1.52
CA GLN A 188 12.81 -25.14 -2.18
C GLN A 188 13.11 -24.98 -3.67
N ARG A 189 12.88 -23.80 -4.26
CA ARG A 189 13.21 -23.50 -5.66
C ARG A 189 14.70 -23.17 -5.78
N LYS A 190 15.23 -23.34 -6.99
CA LYS A 190 16.59 -22.90 -7.29
C LYS A 190 16.65 -21.39 -7.38
N ALA A 191 17.81 -20.82 -7.01
CA ALA A 191 18.05 -19.38 -7.11
C ALA A 191 17.91 -18.84 -8.56
N GLU A 192 18.28 -19.63 -9.58
CA GLU A 192 18.16 -19.25 -11.00
C GLU A 192 16.70 -19.04 -11.45
N GLU A 193 15.74 -19.67 -10.76
CA GLU A 193 14.31 -19.52 -11.02
C GLU A 193 13.67 -18.46 -10.11
N LEU A 194 14.09 -18.38 -8.85
CA LEU A 194 13.49 -17.49 -7.85
C LEU A 194 14.00 -16.05 -7.93
N ASN A 195 15.29 -15.85 -8.15
CA ASN A 195 15.89 -14.51 -8.16
C ASN A 195 15.25 -13.58 -9.21
N PRO A 196 14.98 -14.02 -10.46
CA PRO A 196 14.29 -13.17 -11.43
C PRO A 196 12.90 -12.69 -10.98
N LEU A 197 12.19 -13.47 -10.17
CA LEU A 197 10.88 -13.08 -9.63
C LEU A 197 11.02 -12.04 -8.52
N VAL A 198 11.98 -12.25 -7.61
CA VAL A 198 12.31 -11.27 -6.56
C VAL A 198 12.79 -9.95 -7.19
N ASP A 199 13.73 -10.02 -8.12
CA ASP A 199 14.23 -8.87 -8.87
C ASP A 199 13.08 -8.17 -9.63
N GLY A 200 12.14 -8.94 -10.18
CA GLY A 200 10.94 -8.42 -10.83
C GLY A 200 10.05 -7.62 -9.89
N VAL A 201 9.83 -8.10 -8.66
CA VAL A 201 9.07 -7.36 -7.63
C VAL A 201 9.81 -6.09 -7.20
N LEU A 202 11.12 -6.17 -6.96
CA LEU A 202 11.96 -5.01 -6.61
C LEU A 202 11.96 -3.94 -7.71
N GLN A 203 12.04 -4.38 -8.97
CA GLN A 203 11.96 -3.48 -10.11
C GLN A 203 10.57 -2.85 -10.23
N GLU A 204 9.50 -3.60 -10.00
CA GLU A 204 8.14 -3.07 -9.99
C GLU A 204 7.93 -2.05 -8.85
N GLY A 205 8.51 -2.29 -7.68
CA GLY A 205 8.53 -1.33 -6.57
C GLY A 205 9.24 -0.03 -6.95
N THR A 206 10.40 -0.13 -7.60
CA THR A 206 11.15 1.04 -8.10
C THR A 206 10.37 1.80 -9.18
N ASN A 207 9.69 1.08 -10.08
CA ASN A 207 8.83 1.69 -11.09
C ASN A 207 7.64 2.41 -10.43
N SER A 208 7.02 1.77 -9.44
CA SER A 208 5.90 2.29 -8.65
C SER A 208 6.26 3.62 -7.96
N THR A 209 7.40 3.69 -7.26
CA THR A 209 7.87 4.93 -6.63
C THR A 209 8.16 6.02 -7.65
N ASN A 210 8.74 5.67 -8.80
CA ASN A 210 8.95 6.61 -9.91
C ASN A 210 7.63 7.15 -10.48
N TYR A 211 6.59 6.32 -10.64
CA TYR A 211 5.29 6.77 -11.11
C TYR A 211 4.61 7.73 -10.12
N ILE A 212 4.70 7.44 -8.82
CA ILE A 212 4.19 8.33 -7.75
C ILE A 212 4.95 9.67 -7.77
N HIS A 213 6.28 9.64 -7.88
CA HIS A 213 7.09 10.85 -7.95
C HIS A 213 6.77 11.67 -9.20
N ASN A 214 6.63 11.03 -10.36
CA ASN A 214 6.27 11.70 -11.61
C ASN A 214 4.87 12.34 -11.50
N ALA A 215 3.91 11.68 -10.87
CA ALA A 215 2.61 12.28 -10.61
C ALA A 215 2.72 13.53 -9.73
N PHE A 216 3.57 13.50 -8.68
CA PHE A 216 3.86 14.71 -7.88
C PHE A 216 4.51 15.82 -8.71
N GLN A 217 5.40 15.50 -9.65
CA GLN A 217 5.97 16.51 -10.56
C GLN A 217 4.89 17.22 -11.40
N LEU A 218 3.83 16.52 -11.79
CA LEU A 218 2.69 17.10 -12.50
C LEU A 218 1.83 18.04 -11.63
N LEU A 219 1.96 17.99 -10.29
CA LEU A 219 1.29 18.92 -9.38
C LEU A 219 2.00 20.28 -9.29
N LEU A 220 3.28 20.40 -9.65
CA LEU A 220 4.03 21.66 -9.57
C LEU A 220 3.38 22.79 -10.39
N PRO A 221 3.01 22.56 -11.67
CA PRO A 221 2.27 23.57 -12.45
C PRO A 221 0.93 23.94 -11.83
N VAL A 222 0.25 22.99 -11.17
CA VAL A 222 -1.03 23.23 -10.49
C VAL A 222 -0.83 24.17 -9.29
N LEU A 223 0.20 23.94 -8.47
CA LEU A 223 0.58 24.82 -7.37
C LEU A 223 0.92 26.24 -7.86
N GLN A 224 1.68 26.34 -8.96
CA GLN A 224 2.03 27.61 -9.57
C GLN A 224 0.80 28.37 -10.06
N MET A 225 -0.11 27.69 -10.77
CA MET A 225 -1.35 28.28 -11.26
C MET A 225 -2.26 28.72 -10.11
N SER A 226 -2.45 27.88 -9.10
CA SER A 226 -3.23 28.20 -7.91
C SER A 226 -2.66 29.43 -7.18
N HIS A 227 -1.33 29.52 -7.07
CA HIS A 227 -0.67 30.68 -6.48
C HIS A 227 -0.91 31.97 -7.28
N ILE A 228 -0.77 31.93 -8.60
CA ILE A 228 -1.02 33.09 -9.48
C ILE A 228 -2.49 33.53 -9.41
N GLN A 229 -3.43 32.58 -9.42
CA GLN A 229 -4.86 32.87 -9.33
C GLN A 229 -5.22 33.50 -7.98
N SER A 230 -4.68 32.96 -6.89
CA SER A 230 -4.87 33.49 -5.54
C SER A 230 -4.33 34.93 -5.39
N GLN A 231 -3.20 35.25 -6.01
CA GLN A 231 -2.66 36.61 -6.04
C GLN A 231 -3.54 37.58 -6.83
N ARG A 232 -4.13 37.13 -7.95
CA ARG A 232 -4.98 37.97 -8.81
C ARG A 232 -6.36 38.25 -8.23
N CYS A 233 -6.87 37.36 -7.36
CA CYS A 233 -8.16 37.54 -6.69
C CYS A 233 -8.06 38.32 -5.37
N ARG A 234 -6.88 38.74 -4.90
CA ARG A 234 -6.77 39.69 -3.78
C ARG A 234 -7.33 41.05 -4.23
N PRO A 235 -8.40 41.57 -3.59
CA PRO A 235 -8.84 42.93 -3.84
C PRO A 235 -7.68 43.90 -3.53
N ALA A 236 -7.61 45.00 -4.26
CA ALA A 236 -6.72 46.12 -3.97
C ALA A 236 -7.16 46.87 -2.69
N GLU A 237 -7.28 46.17 -1.56
CA GLU A 237 -7.74 46.73 -0.28
C GLU A 237 -6.62 47.48 0.48
N GLU A 238 -5.42 47.55 -0.08
CA GLU A 238 -4.28 48.25 0.54
C GLU A 238 -3.89 49.55 -0.20
N ALA A 239 -4.81 50.14 -0.97
CA ALA A 239 -4.58 51.40 -1.71
C ALA A 239 -5.40 52.61 -1.19
N ALA A 240 -6.10 52.49 -0.07
CA ALA A 240 -6.91 53.60 0.45
C ALA A 240 -6.89 53.71 1.98
N ALA A 241 -5.71 53.97 2.56
CA ALA A 241 -5.65 54.69 3.83
C ALA A 241 -5.40 56.17 3.50
N PRO A 242 -6.40 57.08 3.64
CA PRO A 242 -6.14 58.50 3.51
C PRO A 242 -5.24 58.95 4.67
N LEU A 243 -4.12 59.59 4.34
CA LEU A 243 -3.34 60.39 5.26
C LEU A 243 -4.28 61.39 5.94
N GLN A 244 -4.55 61.19 7.23
CA GLN A 244 -5.19 62.21 8.06
C GLN A 244 -4.13 63.19 8.55
N HIS A 245 -4.38 64.47 8.26
CA HIS A 245 -3.64 65.65 8.69
C HIS A 245 -3.79 65.91 10.18
#